data_AF-B7GRH9-F1
#
_entry.id   AF-B7GRH9-F1
#
_cell.length_a   1.000
_cell.length_b   1.000
_cell.length_c   1.000
_cell.angle_alpha   90.00
_cell.angle_beta   90.00
_cell.angle_gamma   90.00
#
_symmetry.space_group_name_H-M   'P 1'
#
loop_
_entity.id
_entity.type
_entity.pdbx_description
1 polymer ?
#
loop_
_entity_poly.entity_id
_entity_poly.type
_entity_poly.pdbx_seq_one_letter_code
_entity_poly.pdbx_strand_id
1 'polypeptide(L)'
;MVSEVQRIQNRSGLGSTQMARLLGVSIRMLVRWKTGDGASKTAERRLRLLEHVVDSYGDQPPERIRYLLFAPKNGVCDYDRIRLKDRRKAINGPVGSACDYP
;
A
#
# COMPACT_ATOMS: atom_id res chain seq x y z
N MET A 1 -14.35 -14.06 8.97
CA MET A 1 -13.54 -13.88 7.74
C MET A 1 -12.63 -12.69 7.94
N VAL A 2 -11.31 -12.85 7.83
CA VAL A 2 -10.37 -11.71 7.88
C VAL A 2 -10.31 -11.11 6.47
N SER A 3 -10.60 -9.82 6.33
CA SER A 3 -10.53 -9.15 5.03
C SER A 3 -9.10 -9.16 4.48
N GLU A 4 -8.96 -9.19 3.16
CA GLU A 4 -7.66 -9.13 2.47
C GLU A 4 -6.83 -7.92 2.93
N VAL A 5 -7.50 -6.78 3.10
CA VAL A 5 -6.92 -5.55 3.66
C VAL A 5 -6.31 -5.82 5.04
N GLN A 6 -7.05 -6.45 5.94
CA GLN A 6 -6.57 -6.73 7.30
C GLN A 6 -5.39 -7.72 7.30
N ARG A 7 -5.41 -8.73 6.42
CA ARG A 7 -4.29 -9.67 6.26
C ARG A 7 -3.02 -8.95 5.85
N ILE A 8 -3.10 -8.11 4.81
CA ILE A 8 -1.95 -7.36 4.32
C ILE A 8 -1.45 -6.35 5.37
N GLN A 9 -2.33 -5.70 6.12
CA GLN A 9 -1.91 -4.81 7.21
C GLN A 9 -1.13 -5.53 8.30
N ASN A 10 -1.64 -6.70 8.73
CA ASN A 10 -0.96 -7.50 9.75
C ASN A 10 0.43 -7.96 9.27
N ARG A 11 0.56 -8.31 7.97
CA ARG A 11 1.83 -8.75 7.40
C ARG A 11 2.82 -7.61 7.15
N SER A 12 2.34 -6.48 6.68
CA SER A 12 3.19 -5.35 6.25
C SER A 12 3.44 -4.30 7.33
N GLY A 13 2.72 -4.34 8.45
CA GLY A 13 2.79 -3.31 9.49
C GLY A 13 2.24 -1.95 9.05
N LEU A 14 1.54 -1.88 7.90
CA LEU A 14 0.98 -0.64 7.36
C LEU A 14 -0.26 -0.20 8.13
N GLY A 15 -0.25 1.05 8.58
CA GLY A 15 -1.42 1.69 9.18
C GLY A 15 -2.52 1.96 8.14
N SER A 16 -3.76 2.13 8.61
CA SER A 16 -4.92 2.40 7.74
C SER A 16 -4.74 3.65 6.87
N THR A 17 -4.08 4.69 7.39
CA THR A 17 -3.78 5.91 6.65
C THR A 17 -2.79 5.67 5.50
N GLN A 18 -1.75 4.89 5.74
CA GLN A 18 -0.76 4.53 4.71
C GLN A 18 -1.43 3.68 3.63
N MET A 19 -2.19 2.67 4.04
CA MET A 19 -2.87 1.80 3.08
C MET A 19 -3.91 2.56 2.24
N ALA A 20 -4.70 3.45 2.85
CA ALA A 20 -5.63 4.31 2.13
C ALA A 20 -4.93 5.21 1.10
N ARG A 21 -3.78 5.81 1.47
CA ARG A 21 -2.97 6.63 0.56
C ARG A 21 -2.40 5.83 -0.61
N LEU A 22 -1.88 4.62 -0.35
CA LEU A 22 -1.35 3.73 -1.39
C LEU A 22 -2.45 3.33 -2.38
N LEU A 23 -3.62 2.97 -1.86
CA LEU A 23 -4.74 2.53 -2.67
C LEU A 23 -5.45 3.70 -3.36
N GLY A 24 -5.22 4.93 -2.92
CA GLY A 24 -5.83 6.14 -3.48
C GLY A 24 -7.30 6.29 -3.09
N VAL A 25 -7.68 5.79 -1.91
CA VAL A 25 -9.05 5.82 -1.38
C VAL A 25 -9.10 6.52 -0.04
N SER A 26 -10.31 6.86 0.42
CA SER A 26 -10.50 7.40 1.77
C SER A 26 -10.38 6.28 2.83
N ILE A 27 -9.98 6.66 4.05
CA ILE A 27 -9.93 5.71 5.19
C ILE A 27 -11.30 5.07 5.44
N ARG A 28 -12.40 5.84 5.28
CA ARG A 28 -13.77 5.32 5.40
C ARG A 28 -14.04 4.20 4.39
N MET A 29 -13.57 4.36 3.16
CA MET A 29 -13.73 3.34 2.12
C MET A 29 -12.90 2.09 2.43
N LEU A 30 -11.68 2.25 2.97
CA LEU A 30 -10.87 1.14 3.46
C LEU A 30 -11.58 0.36 4.58
N VAL A 31 -12.21 1.06 5.53
CA VAL A 31 -12.98 0.44 6.62
C VAL A 31 -14.18 -0.35 6.07
N ARG A 32 -14.89 0.20 5.09
CA ARG A 32 -16.00 -0.49 4.42
C ARG A 32 -15.56 -1.81 3.77
N TRP A 33 -14.38 -1.85 3.16
CA TRP A 33 -13.85 -3.09 2.59
C TRP A 33 -13.49 -4.12 3.66
N LYS A 34 -13.07 -3.66 4.85
CA LYS A 34 -12.87 -4.58 5.98
C LYS A 34 -14.16 -5.21 6.46
N THR A 35 -15.29 -4.51 6.32
CA THR A 35 -16.63 -4.97 6.74
C THR A 35 -17.39 -5.71 5.65
N GLY A 36 -16.82 -5.89 4.45
CA GLY A 36 -17.39 -6.73 3.39
C GLY A 36 -17.86 -6.00 2.13
N ASP A 37 -17.69 -4.67 2.03
CA ASP A 37 -17.96 -3.96 0.78
C ASP A 37 -16.88 -4.28 -0.27
N GLY A 38 -17.30 -4.37 -1.54
CA GLY A 38 -16.40 -4.61 -2.66
C GLY A 38 -15.44 -3.44 -2.93
N ALA A 39 -14.20 -3.76 -3.28
CA ALA A 39 -13.24 -2.79 -3.75
C ALA A 39 -13.46 -2.44 -5.22
N SER A 40 -13.01 -1.26 -5.66
CA SER A 40 -12.99 -0.94 -7.08
C SER A 40 -11.90 -1.76 -7.78
N LYS A 41 -12.08 -2.10 -9.07
CA LYS A 41 -11.10 -2.88 -9.85
C LYS A 41 -9.67 -2.31 -9.78
N THR A 42 -9.54 -0.97 -9.76
CA THR A 42 -8.25 -0.29 -9.62
C THR A 42 -7.62 -0.54 -8.26
N ALA A 43 -8.40 -0.48 -7.20
CA ALA A 43 -7.90 -0.70 -5.86
C ALA A 43 -7.60 -2.17 -5.57
N GLU A 44 -8.40 -3.11 -6.08
CA GLU A 44 -8.11 -4.54 -6.04
C GLU A 44 -6.77 -4.85 -6.72
N ARG A 45 -6.52 -4.25 -7.90
CA ARG A 45 -5.24 -4.40 -8.59
C ARG A 45 -4.08 -3.89 -7.74
N ARG A 46 -4.22 -2.73 -7.09
CA ARG A 46 -3.17 -2.18 -6.20
C ARG A 46 -2.99 -3.02 -4.93
N LEU A 47 -4.06 -3.57 -4.37
CA LEU A 47 -4.03 -4.51 -3.25
C LEU A 47 -3.23 -5.76 -3.60
N ARG A 48 -3.51 -6.39 -4.74
CA ARG A 48 -2.76 -7.56 -5.22
C ARG A 48 -1.29 -7.27 -5.49
N LEU A 49 -0.98 -6.09 -6.04
CA LEU A 49 0.41 -5.65 -6.22
C LEU A 49 1.13 -5.47 -4.88
N LEU A 50 0.46 -4.86 -3.90
CA LEU A 50 1.01 -4.70 -2.56
C LEU A 50 1.22 -6.06 -1.89
N GLU A 51 0.26 -6.97 -1.98
CA GLU A 51 0.39 -8.33 -1.45
C GLU A 51 1.59 -9.05 -2.05
N HIS A 52 1.73 -9.04 -3.37
CA HIS A 52 2.86 -9.69 -4.04
C HIS A 52 4.21 -9.12 -3.61
N VAL A 53 4.30 -7.80 -3.42
CA VAL A 53 5.52 -7.15 -2.93
C VAL A 53 5.80 -7.52 -1.47
N VAL A 54 4.78 -7.49 -0.62
CA VAL A 54 4.89 -7.88 0.80
C VAL A 54 5.35 -9.33 0.92
N ASP A 55 4.76 -10.23 0.14
CA ASP A 55 5.14 -11.65 0.11
C ASP A 55 6.57 -11.85 -0.43
N SER A 56 7.04 -11.01 -1.34
CA SER A 56 8.41 -11.08 -1.87
C SER A 56 9.50 -10.77 -0.84
N TYR A 57 9.15 -10.10 0.27
CA TYR A 57 10.09 -9.86 1.37
C TYR A 57 10.25 -11.08 2.30
N GLY A 58 9.47 -12.14 2.09
CA GLY A 58 9.56 -13.37 2.85
C GLY A 58 8.97 -13.25 4.26
N ASP A 59 9.51 -14.04 5.19
CA ASP A 59 9.00 -14.17 6.57
C ASP A 59 9.58 -13.11 7.52
N GLN A 60 9.74 -11.89 7.03
CA GLN A 60 10.26 -10.79 7.83
C GLN A 60 9.17 -10.23 8.76
N PRO A 61 9.56 -9.69 9.92
CA PRO A 61 8.60 -9.09 10.83
C PRO A 61 7.93 -7.86 10.17
N PRO A 62 6.68 -7.53 10.54
CA PRO A 62 5.91 -6.46 9.90
C PRO A 62 6.61 -5.11 9.89
N GLU A 63 7.37 -4.78 10.94
CA GLU A 63 8.14 -3.53 11.05
C GLU A 63 9.26 -3.48 10.00
N ARG A 64 9.89 -4.63 9.72
CA ARG A 64 10.94 -4.74 8.72
C ARG A 64 10.36 -4.69 7.31
N ILE A 65 9.23 -5.35 7.06
CA ILE A 65 8.52 -5.24 5.78
C ILE A 65 8.11 -3.79 5.52
N ARG A 66 7.56 -3.11 6.54
CA ARG A 66 7.25 -1.69 6.46
C ARG A 66 8.48 -0.88 6.09
N TYR A 67 9.59 -1.08 6.79
CA TYR A 67 10.85 -0.40 6.46
C TYR A 67 11.28 -0.64 5.01
N LEU A 68 11.24 -1.88 4.52
CA LEU A 68 11.62 -2.22 3.14
C LEU A 68 10.70 -1.60 2.09
N LEU A 69 9.41 -1.45 2.39
CA LEU A 69 8.45 -0.78 1.51
C LEU A 69 8.80 0.69 1.29
N PHE A 70 9.30 1.37 2.32
CA PHE A 70 9.66 2.79 2.29
C PHE A 70 11.15 3.03 1.99
N ALA A 71 12.01 2.02 2.15
CA ALA A 71 13.43 2.13 1.86
C ALA A 71 13.67 2.48 0.38
N PRO A 72 14.42 3.55 0.09
CA PRO A 72 14.69 3.95 -1.29
C PRO A 72 15.57 2.93 -2.00
N LYS A 73 15.16 2.52 -3.20
CA LYS A 73 15.96 1.70 -4.12
C LYS A 73 16.15 2.48 -5.41
N ASN A 74 17.34 3.03 -5.63
CA ASN A 74 17.65 3.93 -6.74
C ASN A 74 16.75 5.18 -6.76
N GLY A 75 16.52 5.78 -5.59
CA GLY A 75 15.72 7.02 -5.45
C GLY A 75 14.20 6.83 -5.44
N VAL A 76 13.69 5.60 -5.54
CA VAL A 76 12.25 5.29 -5.45
C VAL A 76 12.03 4.06 -4.59
N CYS A 77 11.11 4.12 -3.63
CA CYS A 77 10.74 2.98 -2.79
C CYS A 77 9.63 2.13 -3.43
N ASP A 78 9.48 0.90 -2.97
CA ASP A 78 8.47 -0.02 -3.52
C ASP A 78 7.04 0.49 -3.25
N TYR A 79 6.82 1.22 -2.16
CA TYR A 79 5.56 1.91 -1.87
C TYR A 79 5.18 2.92 -2.96
N ASP A 80 6.12 3.79 -3.36
CA ASP A 80 5.89 4.74 -4.44
C ASP A 80 5.74 4.03 -5.79
N ARG A 81 6.47 2.95 -6.06
CA ARG A 81 6.29 2.16 -7.29
C ARG A 81 4.89 1.59 -7.41
N ILE A 82 4.32 1.04 -6.33
CA ILE A 82 2.94 0.50 -6.34
C ILE A 82 1.93 1.64 -6.57
N ARG A 83 2.13 2.77 -5.90
CA ARG A 83 1.27 3.95 -6.02
C ARG A 83 1.34 4.59 -7.41
N LEU A 84 2.52 4.61 -8.04
CA LEU A 84 2.80 5.26 -9.32
C LEU A 84 2.54 4.35 -10.53
N LYS A 85 2.57 3.02 -10.38
CA LYS A 85 2.32 2.05 -11.47
C LYS A 85 0.97 2.23 -12.17
N ASP A 86 0.05 2.95 -11.56
CA ASP A 86 -1.29 3.23 -12.09
C ASP A 86 -1.45 4.71 -12.54
N ARG A 87 -0.46 5.58 -12.27
CA ARG A 87 -0.49 6.99 -12.68
C ARG A 87 -0.07 7.16 -14.14
N ARG A 88 -0.99 6.88 -15.06
CA ARG A 88 -1.05 7.60 -16.35
C ARG A 88 -1.64 9.01 -16.22
N LYS A 89 -2.09 9.42 -15.03
CA LYS A 89 -2.46 10.81 -14.73
C LYS A 89 -1.73 11.28 -13.48
N ALA A 90 -0.84 12.25 -13.66
CA ALA A 90 -0.33 13.08 -12.58
C ALA A 90 -1.53 13.71 -11.86
N ILE A 91 -1.72 13.35 -10.59
CA ILE A 91 -2.61 14.09 -9.71
C ILE A 91 -1.80 15.33 -9.36
N ASN A 92 -2.20 16.50 -9.86
CA ASN A 92 -1.52 17.78 -9.65
C ASN A 92 -1.16 17.98 -8.18
N GLY A 93 0.13 18.03 -7.89
CA GLY A 93 0.72 18.23 -6.58
C GLY A 93 2.10 17.57 -6.50
N PRO A 94 3.07 18.17 -5.78
CA PRO A 94 4.36 17.52 -5.57
C PRO A 94 4.10 16.16 -4.93
N VAL A 95 4.48 15.10 -5.64
CA VAL A 95 4.44 13.76 -5.10
C VAL A 95 5.65 13.68 -4.19
N GLY A 96 5.53 14.25 -2.98
CA GLY A 96 6.52 14.05 -1.93
C GLY A 96 6.77 12.54 -1.84
N SER A 97 8.03 12.14 -1.98
CA SER A 97 8.35 10.74 -2.02
C SER A 97 8.00 10.13 -0.66
N ALA A 98 7.37 8.96 -0.67
CA ALA A 98 7.21 8.21 0.56
C ALA A 98 8.57 7.71 1.09
N CYS A 99 9.66 7.83 0.32
CA CYS A 99 11.03 7.60 0.76
C CYS A 99 11.52 8.62 1.80
N ASP A 100 10.89 9.79 1.90
CA ASP A 100 11.26 10.83 2.88
C ASP A 100 10.70 10.57 4.29
N TYR A 101 10.12 9.38 4.53
CA TYR A 101 9.57 9.01 5.83
C TYR A 101 10.69 8.51 6.76
N PRO A 102 10.90 9.14 7.94
CA PRO A 102 11.73 8.56 9.00
C PRO A 102 11.08 7.32 9.64
#